data_AF-I0KCI5-F1
#
_entry.id   AF-I0KCI5-F1
#
_cell.length_a   1.000
_cell.length_b   1.000
_cell.length_c   1.000
_cell.angle_alpha   90.00
_cell.angle_beta   90.00
_cell.angle_gamma   90.00
#
_symmetry.space_group_name_H-M   'P 1'
#
loop_
_entity.id
_entity.type
_entity.pdbx_description
1 polymer ?
#
loop_
_entity_poly.entity_id
_entity_poly.type
_entity_poly.pdbx_seq_one_letter_code
_entity_poly.pdbx_strand_id
1 'polypeptide(L)'
;MAPTQLPTERFALYEHEHQQWLNALAFYSDQETYFESLLSRVCDTTADYEVVSRSGSFRQWFVGLRSQMAQLCELIEQEKVSSRQGMPNWQRRQEIDERHRRMRSGYQMLEQQFITVRQQFYAFITPYVQ
;
A
#
# COMPACT_ATOMS: atom_id res chain seq x y z
N MET A 1 2.86 -38.50 20.24
CA MET A 1 2.34 -37.14 20.50
C MET A 1 3.31 -36.18 19.83
N ALA A 2 2.94 -35.61 18.68
CA ALA A 2 3.75 -34.68 17.90
C ALA A 2 3.36 -33.22 18.24
N PRO A 3 4.26 -32.25 18.04
CA PRO A 3 4.52 -31.19 19.02
C PRO A 3 3.65 -29.95 18.84
N THR A 4 3.34 -29.29 19.96
CA THR A 4 2.63 -28.01 20.10
C THR A 4 3.46 -26.78 19.65
N GLN A 5 4.40 -26.95 18.70
CA GLN A 5 5.35 -25.91 18.26
C GLN A 5 4.85 -24.97 17.14
N LEU A 6 3.70 -25.25 16.53
CA LEU A 6 3.13 -24.50 15.40
C LEU A 6 2.68 -23.03 15.62
N PRO A 7 2.33 -22.54 16.84
CA PRO A 7 1.77 -21.19 16.98
C PRO A 7 2.76 -20.06 16.68
N THR A 8 4.00 -20.21 17.10
CA THR A 8 5.01 -19.14 17.10
C THR A 8 5.54 -18.87 15.71
N GLU A 9 5.75 -19.91 14.91
CA GLU A 9 6.23 -19.80 13.53
C GLU A 9 5.24 -19.05 12.64
N ARG A 10 3.93 -19.32 12.80
CA ARG A 10 2.89 -18.67 12.00
C ARG A 10 2.79 -17.17 12.27
N PHE A 11 2.83 -16.75 13.54
CA PHE A 11 2.80 -15.33 13.87
C PHE A 11 4.09 -14.62 13.43
N ALA A 12 5.24 -15.29 13.50
CA ALA A 12 6.49 -14.77 12.93
C ALA A 12 6.41 -14.57 11.41
N LEU A 13 5.72 -15.47 10.68
CA LEU A 13 5.45 -15.29 9.25
C LEU A 13 4.58 -14.05 8.98
N TYR A 14 3.54 -13.81 9.80
CA TYR A 14 2.70 -12.62 9.66
C TYR A 14 3.49 -11.34 9.93
N GLU A 15 4.34 -11.32 10.97
CA GLU A 15 5.21 -10.18 11.24
C GLU A 15 6.19 -9.90 10.10
N HIS A 16 6.79 -10.95 9.54
CA HIS A 16 7.68 -10.82 8.37
C HIS A 16 6.93 -10.25 7.16
N GLU A 17 5.74 -10.77 6.86
CA GLU A 17 4.93 -10.29 5.74
C GLU A 17 4.46 -8.85 5.94
N HIS A 18 4.03 -8.49 7.16
CA HIS A 18 3.71 -7.11 7.51
C HIS A 18 4.90 -6.17 7.29
N GLN A 19 6.12 -6.60 7.63
CA GLN A 19 7.32 -5.81 7.39
C GLN A 19 7.61 -5.63 5.89
N GLN A 20 7.40 -6.68 5.09
CA GLN A 20 7.52 -6.59 3.63
C GLN A 20 6.52 -5.59 3.05
N TRP A 21 5.26 -5.63 3.49
CA TRP A 21 4.23 -4.68 3.06
C TRP A 21 4.59 -3.26 3.45
N LEU A 22 5.02 -3.01 4.69
CA LEU A 22 5.42 -1.68 5.14
C LEU A 22 6.58 -1.11 4.31
N ASN A 23 7.56 -1.94 3.97
CA ASN A 23 8.67 -1.52 3.10
C ASN A 23 8.18 -1.17 1.68
N ALA A 24 7.27 -1.98 1.12
CA ALA A 24 6.69 -1.71 -0.20
C ALA A 24 5.83 -0.44 -0.19
N LEU A 25 5.01 -0.22 0.84
CA LEU A 25 4.19 0.98 1.02
C LEU A 25 5.05 2.25 1.15
N ALA A 26 6.17 2.18 1.87
CA ALA A 26 7.13 3.29 1.93
C ALA A 26 7.70 3.62 0.54
N PHE A 27 8.10 2.60 -0.22
CA PHE A 27 8.56 2.78 -1.60
C PHE A 27 7.47 3.38 -2.50
N TYR A 28 6.23 2.93 -2.39
CA TYR A 28 5.10 3.49 -3.16
C TYR A 28 4.83 4.96 -2.81
N SER A 29 4.97 5.34 -1.54
CA SER A 29 4.86 6.72 -1.08
C SER A 29 5.95 7.62 -1.70
N ASP A 30 7.19 7.14 -1.74
CA ASP A 30 8.29 7.87 -2.37
C ASP A 30 8.06 8.03 -3.88
N GLN A 31 7.60 6.97 -4.55
CA GLN A 31 7.26 7.02 -5.97
C GLN A 31 6.10 7.96 -6.28
N GLU A 32 5.05 7.98 -5.45
CA GLU A 32 3.92 8.89 -5.61
C GLU A 32 4.36 10.36 -5.46
N THR A 33 5.23 10.66 -4.49
CA THR A 33 5.81 12.00 -4.33
C THR A 33 6.60 12.43 -5.57
N TYR A 34 7.37 11.50 -6.14
CA TYR A 34 8.07 11.71 -7.40
C TYR A 34 7.10 11.96 -8.57
N PHE A 35 6.02 11.16 -8.68
CA PHE A 35 5.01 11.35 -9.74
C PHE A 35 4.28 12.68 -9.61
N GLU A 36 3.91 13.10 -8.41
CA GLU A 36 3.28 14.40 -8.19
C GLU A 36 4.22 15.54 -8.58
N SER A 37 5.50 15.45 -8.22
CA SER A 37 6.53 16.42 -8.60
C SER A 37 6.72 16.49 -10.13
N LEU A 38 6.79 15.34 -10.79
CA LEU A 38 6.95 15.27 -12.24
C LEU A 38 5.72 15.82 -12.97
N LEU A 39 4.52 15.48 -12.49
CA LEU A 39 3.26 15.99 -13.03
C LEU A 39 3.19 17.52 -12.90
N SER A 40 3.57 18.07 -11.74
CA SER A 40 3.60 19.51 -11.53
C SER A 40 4.55 20.18 -12.52
N ARG A 41 5.78 19.68 -12.63
CA ARG A 41 6.76 20.20 -13.58
C ARG A 41 6.22 20.21 -15.01
N VAL A 42 5.62 19.11 -15.46
CA VAL A 42 5.07 19.02 -16.81
C VAL A 42 3.94 20.02 -17.02
N CYS A 43 3.02 20.15 -16.05
CA CYS A 43 1.93 21.14 -16.11
C CYS A 43 2.47 22.58 -16.15
N ASP A 44 3.56 22.88 -15.44
CA ASP A 44 4.16 24.21 -15.42
C ASP A 44 4.88 24.55 -16.75
N THR A 45 5.33 23.54 -17.50
CA THR A 45 6.10 23.72 -18.73
C THR A 45 5.30 23.55 -20.03
N THR A 46 4.05 23.09 -19.95
CA THR A 46 3.22 22.83 -21.13
C THR A 46 1.94 23.66 -21.14
N ALA A 47 1.53 24.14 -22.33
CA ALA A 47 0.24 24.76 -22.55
C ALA A 47 -0.80 23.77 -23.11
N ASP A 48 -0.47 22.48 -23.14
CA ASP A 48 -1.34 21.43 -23.67
C ASP A 48 -2.57 21.23 -22.77
N TYR A 49 -3.74 21.50 -23.35
CA TYR A 49 -5.02 21.34 -22.67
C TYR A 49 -5.29 19.90 -22.22
N GLU A 50 -4.82 18.90 -22.98
CA GLU A 50 -4.98 17.50 -22.59
C GLU A 50 -4.23 17.20 -21.29
N VAL A 51 -3.03 17.78 -21.15
CA VAL A 51 -2.23 17.60 -19.92
C VAL A 51 -2.94 18.21 -18.73
N VAL A 52 -3.40 19.46 -18.86
CA VAL A 52 -4.10 20.16 -17.78
C VAL A 52 -5.36 19.39 -17.38
N SER A 53 -6.16 18.94 -18.35
CA SER A 53 -7.38 18.18 -18.11
C SER A 53 -7.11 16.84 -17.39
N ARG A 54 -6.13 16.06 -17.85
CA ARG A 54 -5.82 14.74 -17.29
C ARG A 54 -5.06 14.80 -15.97
N SER A 55 -4.36 15.91 -15.69
CA SER A 55 -3.63 16.11 -14.44
C SER A 55 -4.53 16.00 -13.20
N GLY A 56 -5.78 16.47 -13.31
CA GLY A 56 -6.77 16.39 -12.23
C GLY A 56 -7.07 14.94 -11.82
N SER A 57 -7.24 14.06 -12.81
CA SER A 57 -7.49 12.63 -12.56
C SER A 57 -6.30 11.95 -11.88
N PHE A 58 -5.07 12.22 -12.32
CA PHE A 58 -3.88 11.66 -11.68
C PHE A 58 -3.73 12.13 -10.24
N ARG A 59 -3.94 13.43 -9.96
CA ARG A 59 -3.92 13.97 -8.60
C ARG A 59 -4.97 13.29 -7.70
N GLN A 60 -6.18 13.05 -8.21
CA GLN A 60 -7.20 12.31 -7.46
C GLN A 60 -6.79 10.87 -7.17
N TRP A 61 -6.20 10.16 -8.15
CA TRP A 61 -5.69 8.81 -7.94
C TRP A 61 -4.56 8.76 -6.91
N PHE A 62 -3.64 9.72 -6.97
CA PHE A 62 -2.55 9.87 -6.01
C PHE A 62 -3.04 10.10 -4.58
N VAL A 63 -4.02 10.98 -4.39
CA VAL A 63 -4.69 11.18 -3.09
C VAL A 63 -5.36 9.89 -2.61
N GLY A 64 -6.04 9.18 -3.51
CA GLY A 64 -6.67 7.89 -3.21
C GLY A 64 -5.66 6.84 -2.74
N LEU A 65 -4.55 6.69 -3.48
CA LEU A 65 -3.47 5.77 -3.12
C LEU A 65 -2.84 6.15 -1.77
N ARG A 66 -2.55 7.43 -1.51
CA ARG A 66 -2.07 7.91 -0.20
C ARG A 66 -3.01 7.55 0.94
N SER A 67 -4.31 7.78 0.77
CA SER A 67 -5.31 7.43 1.78
C SER A 67 -5.32 5.92 2.06
N GLN A 68 -5.28 5.09 1.03
CA GLN A 68 -5.28 3.63 1.19
C GLN A 68 -3.99 3.12 1.84
N MET A 69 -2.83 3.67 1.43
CA MET A 69 -1.53 3.33 2.03
C MET A 69 -1.52 3.67 3.51
N ALA A 70 -1.99 4.86 3.89
CA ALA A 70 -2.08 5.28 5.29
C ALA A 70 -3.00 4.35 6.12
N GLN A 71 -4.18 4.02 5.59
CA GLN A 71 -5.10 3.09 6.25
C GLN A 71 -4.49 1.70 6.45
N LEU A 72 -3.81 1.16 5.45
CA LEU A 72 -3.18 -0.16 5.55
C LEU A 72 -2.01 -0.16 6.55
N CYS A 73 -1.18 0.89 6.55
CA CYS A 73 -0.12 1.08 7.56
C CYS A 73 -0.71 1.11 8.98
N GLU A 74 -1.79 1.87 9.19
CA GLU A 74 -2.45 1.96 10.48
C GLU A 74 -2.99 0.59 10.94
N LEU A 75 -3.65 -0.15 10.05
CA LEU A 75 -4.15 -1.50 10.36
C LEU A 75 -3.02 -2.46 10.75
N ILE A 76 -1.89 -2.41 10.05
CA ILE A 76 -0.72 -3.24 10.36
C ILE A 76 -0.16 -2.89 11.75
N GLU A 77 -0.03 -1.61 12.07
CA GLU A 77 0.46 -1.17 13.38
C GLU A 77 -0.51 -1.52 14.51
N GLN A 78 -1.82 -1.35 14.29
CA GLN A 78 -2.85 -1.79 15.24
C GLN A 78 -2.79 -3.30 15.50
N GLU A 79 -2.54 -4.12 14.46
CA GLU A 79 -2.41 -5.57 14.62
C GLU A 79 -1.16 -5.95 15.43
N LYS A 80 -0.03 -5.25 15.23
CA LYS A 80 1.20 -5.47 16.01
C LYS A 80 0.97 -5.23 17.50
N VAL A 81 0.25 -4.17 17.85
CA VAL A 81 -0.10 -3.86 19.25
C VAL A 81 -1.08 -4.90 19.80
N SER A 82 -2.12 -5.20 19.04
CA SER A 82 -3.18 -6.12 19.44
C SER A 82 -2.66 -7.54 19.67
N SER A 83 -1.81 -8.05 18.77
CA SER A 83 -1.26 -9.41 18.84
C SER A 83 -0.37 -9.65 20.07
N ARG A 84 0.20 -8.58 20.65
CA ARG A 84 1.06 -8.66 21.85
C ARG A 84 0.27 -8.70 23.17
N GLN A 85 -1.01 -8.34 23.18
CA GLN A 85 -1.77 -8.11 24.42
C GLN A 85 -2.85 -9.17 24.65
N GLY A 86 -2.73 -10.07 25.63
CA GLY A 86 -3.84 -10.90 26.11
C GLY A 86 -3.60 -12.41 26.06
N MET A 87 -4.52 -13.22 26.61
CA MET A 87 -4.34 -14.67 26.72
C MET A 87 -4.50 -15.38 25.36
N PRO A 88 -3.63 -16.34 25.02
CA PRO A 88 -3.74 -17.11 23.78
C PRO A 88 -4.88 -18.14 23.89
N ASN A 89 -5.99 -17.91 23.20
CA ASN A 89 -7.11 -18.85 23.05
C ASN A 89 -7.45 -19.07 21.56
N TRP A 90 -8.34 -20.04 21.26
CA TRP A 90 -8.67 -20.41 19.88
C TRP A 90 -9.45 -19.32 19.13
N GLN A 91 -10.39 -18.63 19.80
CA GLN A 91 -11.21 -17.56 19.19
C GLN A 91 -10.32 -16.43 18.70
N ARG A 92 -9.42 -16.00 19.58
CA ARG A 92 -8.47 -14.94 19.29
C ARG A 92 -7.53 -15.27 18.15
N ARG A 93 -7.13 -16.54 18.00
CA ARG A 93 -6.33 -16.98 16.86
C ARG A 93 -7.09 -16.84 15.55
N GLN A 94 -8.36 -17.24 15.52
CA GLN A 94 -9.21 -17.08 14.34
C GLN A 94 -9.40 -15.60 13.98
N GLU A 95 -9.56 -14.74 14.98
CA GLU A 95 -9.67 -13.29 14.75
C GLU A 95 -8.40 -12.69 14.15
N ILE A 96 -7.22 -13.06 14.65
CA ILE A 96 -5.94 -12.61 14.09
C ILE A 96 -5.80 -13.10 12.65
N ASP A 97 -6.12 -14.37 12.38
CA ASP A 97 -6.04 -14.94 11.03
C ASP A 97 -6.96 -14.21 10.05
N GLU A 98 -8.17 -13.85 10.49
CA GLU A 98 -9.14 -13.13 9.68
C GLU A 98 -8.74 -11.67 9.44
N ARG A 99 -8.15 -11.00 10.45
CA ARG A 99 -7.60 -9.64 10.27
C ARG A 99 -6.42 -9.66 9.31
N HIS A 100 -5.50 -10.61 9.47
CA HIS A 100 -4.36 -10.77 8.58
C HIS A 100 -4.79 -11.08 7.14
N ARG A 101 -5.79 -11.94 6.93
CA ARG A 101 -6.38 -12.20 5.60
C ARG A 101 -6.93 -10.92 4.97
N ARG A 102 -7.69 -10.13 5.73
CA ARG A 102 -8.22 -8.84 5.27
C ARG A 102 -7.11 -7.86 4.89
N MET A 103 -6.06 -7.76 5.70
CA MET A 103 -4.90 -6.92 5.38
C MET A 103 -4.18 -7.39 4.11
N ARG A 104 -3.99 -8.71 3.93
CA ARG A 104 -3.38 -9.25 2.70
C ARG A 104 -4.19 -8.89 1.45
N SER A 105 -5.51 -9.08 1.50
CA SER A 105 -6.38 -8.70 0.38
C SER A 105 -6.33 -7.20 0.10
N GLY A 106 -6.30 -6.37 1.16
CA GLY A 106 -6.12 -4.92 1.05
C GLY A 106 -4.80 -4.54 0.38
N TYR A 107 -3.69 -5.14 0.81
CA TYR A 107 -2.36 -4.95 0.22
C TYR A 107 -2.35 -5.31 -1.27
N GLN A 108 -2.84 -6.49 -1.63
CA GLN A 108 -2.85 -6.96 -3.02
C GLN A 108 -3.67 -6.04 -3.93
N MET A 109 -4.82 -5.56 -3.44
CA MET A 109 -5.64 -4.61 -4.19
C MET A 109 -4.92 -3.27 -4.39
N LEU A 110 -4.28 -2.75 -3.34
CA LEU A 110 -3.50 -1.51 -3.39
C LEU A 110 -2.32 -1.65 -4.36
N GLU A 111 -1.57 -2.75 -4.30
CA GLU A 111 -0.43 -3.03 -5.18
C GLU A 111 -0.87 -3.03 -6.66
N GLN A 112 -1.98 -3.69 -6.99
CA GLN A 112 -2.52 -3.68 -8.35
C GLN A 112 -2.96 -2.29 -8.82
N GLN A 113 -3.60 -1.51 -7.93
CA GLN A 113 -3.97 -0.14 -8.24
C GLN A 113 -2.73 0.73 -8.47
N PHE A 114 -1.72 0.61 -7.62
CA PHE A 114 -0.46 1.35 -7.76
C PHE A 114 0.25 1.02 -9.08
N ILE A 115 0.38 -0.27 -9.43
CA ILE A 115 1.00 -0.69 -10.70
C ILE A 115 0.25 -0.10 -11.89
N THR A 116 -1.09 -0.15 -11.86
CA THR A 116 -1.95 0.37 -12.92
C THR A 116 -1.78 1.88 -13.09
N VAL A 117 -1.88 2.64 -11.99
CA VAL A 117 -1.72 4.10 -11.99
C VAL A 117 -0.33 4.47 -12.48
N ARG A 118 0.73 3.77 -12.03
CA ARG A 118 2.10 3.99 -12.47
C ARG A 118 2.26 3.80 -13.98
N GLN A 119 1.73 2.71 -14.53
CA GLN A 119 1.81 2.44 -15.97
C GLN A 119 1.08 3.52 -16.78
N GLN A 120 -0.12 3.89 -16.36
CA GLN A 120 -0.90 4.95 -17.02
C GLN A 120 -0.20 6.31 -16.91
N PHE A 121 0.40 6.61 -15.77
CA PHE A 121 1.14 7.84 -15.53
C PHE A 121 2.37 7.94 -16.43
N TYR A 122 3.19 6.90 -16.50
CA TYR A 122 4.35 6.90 -17.39
C TYR A 122 3.95 7.02 -18.86
N ALA A 123 2.94 6.27 -19.30
CA ALA A 123 2.45 6.36 -20.69
C ALA A 123 1.96 7.78 -21.02
N PHE A 124 1.34 8.46 -20.05
CA PHE A 124 0.87 9.83 -20.19
C PHE A 124 2.01 10.86 -20.17
N ILE A 125 3.00 10.72 -19.29
CA ILE A 125 4.00 11.77 -19.06
C ILE A 125 5.22 11.67 -19.97
N THR A 126 5.55 10.47 -20.48
CA THR A 126 6.72 10.22 -21.34
C THR A 126 6.87 11.21 -22.52
N PRO A 127 5.81 11.62 -23.23
CA PRO A 127 5.93 12.58 -24.32
C PRO A 127 6.42 13.97 -23.89
N TYR A 128 6.28 14.32 -22.60
CA TYR A 128 6.53 15.65 -22.06
C TYR A 128 7.83 15.74 -21.24
N VAL A 129 8.51 14.61 -21.03
CA VAL A 129 9.76 14.52 -20.28
C VAL A 129 10.88 14.23 -21.28
N GLN A 130 11.39 15.29 -21.92
CA GLN A 130 12.59 15.27 -22.76
C GLN A 130 13.67 16.16 -22.15
#